data_AF-A0A060UTR8-F1
#
_entry.id   AF-A0A060UTR8-F1
#
_cell.length_a   1.000
_cell.length_b   1.000
_cell.length_c   1.000
_cell.angle_alpha   90.00
_cell.angle_beta   90.00
_cell.angle_gamma   90.00
#
_symmetry.space_group_name_H-M   'P 1'
#
loop_
_entity.id
_entity.type
_entity.pdbx_description
1 polymer ?
#
loop_
_entity_poly.entity_id
_entity_poly.type
_entity_poly.pdbx_seq_one_letter_code
_entity_poly.pdbx_strand_id
1 'polypeptide(L)' 'MLDAPIYRVAGIDLTTPFNGTLEAASIPRVEDIVLAARQIMTPPGESA' A
#
# COMPACT_ATOMS: atom_id res chain seq x y z
N MET A 1 3.98 20.20 12.92
CA MET A 1 2.96 20.05 11.86
C MET A 1 3.46 19.00 10.89
N LEU A 2 2.60 18.20 10.28
CA LEU A 2 2.99 17.18 9.29
C LEU A 2 2.73 17.73 7.88
N ASP A 3 3.66 17.49 6.95
CA ASP A 3 3.57 17.95 5.57
C ASP A 3 2.60 17.12 4.72
N ALA A 4 2.24 15.92 5.20
CA ALA A 4 1.26 15.03 4.59
C ALA A 4 0.48 14.23 5.65
N PRO A 5 -0.72 13.72 5.30
CA PRO A 5 -1.44 12.79 6.16
C PRO A 5 -0.66 11.48 6.40
N ILE A 6 -0.98 10.78 7.49
CA ILE A 6 -0.45 9.44 7.75
C ILE A 6 -1.30 8.42 7.00
N TYR A 7 -0.65 7.48 6.30
CA TYR A 7 -1.30 6.39 5.56
C TYR A 7 -0.87 5.03 6.11
N ARG A 8 -1.64 3.98 5.77
CA ARG A 8 -1.35 2.59 6.15
C ARG A 8 -1.24 1.71 4.91
N VAL A 9 -0.21 0.88 4.89
CA VAL A 9 -0.11 -0.27 3.98
C VAL A 9 -0.40 -1.51 4.83
N ALA A 10 -1.39 -2.30 4.43
CA ALA A 10 -1.90 -3.41 5.22
C ALA A 10 -2.36 -4.56 4.32
N GLY A 11 -2.45 -5.76 4.89
CA GLY A 11 -3.07 -6.89 4.19
C GLY A 11 -4.53 -6.59 3.85
N ILE A 12 -5.02 -7.26 2.82
CA ILE A 12 -6.43 -7.16 2.43
C ILE A 12 -7.33 -7.75 3.53
N ASP A 13 -8.53 -7.19 3.69
CA ASP A 13 -9.44 -7.52 4.79
C ASP A 13 -10.19 -8.85 4.55
N LEU A 14 -9.43 -9.94 4.63
CA LEU A 14 -9.92 -11.32 4.58
C LEU A 14 -8.98 -12.23 5.36
N THR A 15 -9.45 -13.45 5.65
CA THR A 15 -8.61 -14.48 6.26
C THR A 15 -7.51 -14.91 5.29
N THR A 16 -6.26 -14.91 5.73
CA THR A 16 -5.11 -15.31 4.91
C THR A 16 -5.33 -16.70 4.27
N PRO A 17 -5.29 -16.80 2.92
CA PRO A 17 -5.55 -18.04 2.21
C PRO A 17 -4.33 -18.96 2.21
N PHE A 18 -4.54 -20.29 2.14
CA PHE A 18 -3.46 -21.28 2.12
C PHE A 18 -2.78 -21.42 0.75
N ASN A 19 -3.47 -21.07 -0.33
CA ASN A 19 -2.87 -21.11 -1.66
C ASN A 19 -1.76 -20.06 -1.76
N GLY A 20 -0.53 -20.45 -2.09
CA GLY A 20 0.62 -19.54 -2.06
C GLY A 20 0.50 -18.30 -2.97
N THR A 21 -0.16 -18.42 -4.12
CA THR A 21 -0.43 -17.26 -4.99
C THR A 21 -1.39 -16.28 -4.34
N LEU A 22 -2.46 -16.79 -3.71
CA LEU A 22 -3.44 -15.96 -3.01
C LEU A 22 -2.88 -15.41 -1.69
N GLU A 23 -2.02 -16.17 -1.00
CA GLU A 23 -1.35 -15.76 0.23
C GLU A 23 -0.49 -14.53 -0.06
N ALA A 24 0.37 -14.65 -1.08
CA ALA A 24 1.23 -13.56 -1.54
C ALA A 24 0.43 -12.34 -2.02
N ALA A 25 -0.75 -12.56 -2.61
CA ALA A 25 -1.65 -11.48 -3.01
C ALA A 25 -2.36 -10.81 -1.82
N SER A 26 -2.43 -11.48 -0.67
CA SER A 26 -3.12 -10.97 0.52
C SER A 26 -2.22 -10.19 1.48
N ILE A 27 -0.91 -10.36 1.36
CA ILE A 27 0.12 -9.80 2.24
C ILE A 27 0.81 -8.64 1.52
N PRO A 28 1.05 -7.49 2.18
CA PRO A 28 1.81 -6.40 1.57
C PRO A 28 3.21 -6.81 1.17
N ARG A 29 3.61 -6.40 -0.03
CA ARG A 29 4.94 -6.63 -0.59
C ARG A 29 5.71 -5.32 -0.67
N VAL A 30 7.00 -5.43 -1.02
CA VAL A 30 7.89 -4.27 -1.13
C VAL A 30 7.35 -3.25 -2.13
N GLU A 31 6.78 -3.72 -3.24
CA GLU A 31 6.24 -2.88 -4.29
C GLU A 31 5.06 -2.03 -3.79
N ASP A 32 4.23 -2.59 -2.91
CA ASP A 32 3.07 -1.91 -2.34
C ASP A 32 3.50 -0.76 -1.42
N ILE A 33 4.56 -0.96 -0.63
CA ILE A 33 5.16 0.07 0.24
C ILE A 33 5.76 1.20 -0.60
N VAL A 34 6.54 0.86 -1.64
CA VAL A 34 7.17 1.85 -2.51
C VAL A 34 6.11 2.66 -3.27
N LEU A 35 5.06 2.01 -3.77
CA LEU A 35 3.95 2.69 -4.43
C LEU A 35 3.25 3.67 -3.49
N ALA A 36 2.88 3.23 -2.28
CA ALA A 36 2.23 4.08 -1.30
C ALA A 36 3.12 5.27 -0.92
N ALA A 37 4.43 5.05 -0.69
CA ALA A 37 5.36 6.14 -0.39
C ALA A 37 5.42 7.17 -1.52
N ARG A 38 5.47 6.73 -2.78
CA ARG A 38 5.45 7.63 -3.94
C ARG A 38 4.16 8.45 -4.00
N GLN A 39 3.00 7.81 -3.78
CA GLN A 39 1.71 8.49 -3.78
C GLN A 39 1.60 9.58 -2.70
N ILE A 40 2.18 9.35 -1.52
CA ILE A 40 2.17 10.32 -0.41
C ILE A 40 3.07 11.54 -0.73
N MET A 41 4.15 11.32 -1.49
CA MET A 41 5.10 12.37 -1.86
C MET A 41 4.66 13.19 -3.08
N THR A 42 3.68 12.72 -3.86
CA THR A 42 3.14 13.46 -5.01
C THR A 42 2.19 14.57 -4.55
N PRO A 43 2.41 15.84 -4.95
CA PRO A 43 1.51 16.94 -4.61
C PRO A 43 0.09 16.70 -5.17
N PRO A 44 -0.98 17.03 -4.41
CA PRO A 44 -2.34 16.96 -4.93
C PRO A 44 -2.50 17.96 -6.08
N GLY A 45 -2.65 17.44 -7.31
CA GLY A 45 -2.81 18.23 -8.55
C GLY A 45 -1.86 17.86 -9.70
N GLU A 46 -0.86 17.01 -9.47
CA GLU A 46 0.14 16.60 -10.47
C GLU A 46 0.00 15.13 -10.94
N SER A 47 -1.06 14.45 -10.50
CA SER A 47 -1.36 13.09 -10.93
C SER A 47 -2.25 13.12 -12.17
N ALA A 48 -1.64 13.12 -13.35
CA ALA A 48 -2.29 12.88 -14.65
C ALA A 48 -2.39 11.37 -14.96
#